data_AF-A0A7X2MM00-F1
#
_entry.id   AF-A0A7X2MM00-F1
#
_cell.length_a   1.000
_cell.length_b   1.000
_cell.length_c   1.000
_cell.angle_alpha   90.00
_cell.angle_beta   90.00
_cell.angle_gamma   90.00
#
_symmetry.space_group_name_H-M   'P 1'
#
loop_
_entity.id
_entity.type
_entity.pdbx_description
1 polymer ?
#
loop_
_entity_poly.entity_id
_entity_poly.type
_entity_poly.pdbx_seq_one_letter_code
_entity_poly.pdbx_strand_id
1 'polypeptide(L)' 'MPTIIMDSCNYTRLGLSDYMSSKGVKKKNISSVSDIEQLQQKCEQLNPGVVF' A
#
# COMPACT_ATOMS: atom_id res chain seq x y z
N MET A 1 -3.42 -8.81 -7.21
CA MET A 1 -2.65 -7.66 -7.71
C MET A 1 -2.09 -6.94 -6.50
N PRO A 2 -0.78 -6.76 -6.38
CA PRO A 2 -0.18 -6.01 -5.28
C PRO A 2 -0.58 -4.53 -5.36
N THR A 3 -0.85 -3.93 -4.20
CA THR A 3 -1.24 -2.53 -4.03
C THR A 3 -0.35 -1.92 -2.97
N ILE A 4 0.16 -0.72 -3.24
CA ILE A 4 0.96 0.05 -2.29
C ILE A 4 0.15 1.27 -1.83
N ILE A 5 0.21 1.59 -0.55
CA ILE A 5 -0.28 2.85 0.02
C ILE A 5 0.92 3.68 0.46
N MET A 6 1.13 4.84 -0.13
CA MET A 6 2.15 5.80 0.27
C MET A 6 1.48 7.00 0.95
N ASP A 7 1.74 7.15 2.24
CA ASP A 7 1.35 8.34 2.98
C ASP A 7 2.29 8.51 4.19
N SER A 8 2.64 9.75 4.48
CA SER A 8 3.35 10.12 5.71
C SER A 8 2.52 9.86 6.98
N CYS A 9 1.19 9.90 6.87
CA CYS A 9 0.28 9.72 7.99
C CYS A 9 -0.05 8.23 8.24
N ASN A 10 0.32 7.74 9.43
CA ASN A 10 0.02 6.36 9.83
C ASN A 10 -1.49 6.05 9.86
N TYR A 11 -2.31 6.98 10.33
CA TYR A 11 -3.75 6.76 10.44
C TYR A 11 -4.42 6.63 9.07
N THR A 12 -3.99 7.40 8.07
CA THR A 12 -4.50 7.28 6.71
C THR A 12 -4.16 5.91 6.13
N ARG A 13 -2.91 5.44 6.29
CA ARG A 13 -2.50 4.12 5.79
C ARG A 13 -3.27 2.98 6.45
N LEU A 14 -3.49 3.05 7.76
CA LEU A 14 -4.31 2.08 8.49
C LEU A 14 -5.76 2.10 7.99
N GLY A 15 -6.39 3.27 7.91
CA GLY A 15 -7.77 3.43 7.45
C GLY A 15 -7.97 2.92 6.02
N LEU A 16 -7.07 3.25 5.10
CA LEU A 16 -7.11 2.77 3.71
C LEU A 16 -6.89 1.26 3.61
N SER A 17 -5.94 0.71 4.38
CA SER A 17 -5.67 -0.73 4.41
C SER A 17 -6.89 -1.53 4.92
N ASP A 18 -7.51 -1.07 6.01
CA ASP A 18 -8.71 -1.71 6.55
C ASP A 18 -9.93 -1.52 5.63
N TYR A 19 -10.08 -0.34 5.02
CA TYR A 19 -11.10 -0.11 4.00
C TYR A 19 -10.96 -1.07 2.81
N MET A 20 -9.76 -1.18 2.22
CA MET A 20 -9.51 -2.10 1.11
C MET A 20 -9.74 -3.56 1.52
N SER A 21 -9.33 -3.92 2.74
CA SER A 21 -9.60 -5.25 3.30
C SER A 21 -11.09 -5.54 3.40
N SER A 22 -11.88 -4.56 3.86
CA SER A 22 -13.36 -4.66 3.92
C SER A 22 -14.02 -4.81 2.55
N LYS A 23 -13.35 -4.37 1.48
CA LYS A 23 -13.79 -4.49 0.09
C LYS A 23 -13.29 -5.76 -0.61
N GLY A 24 -12.66 -6.67 0.13
CA GLY A 24 -12.21 -7.97 -0.38
C GLY A 24 -10.77 -7.99 -0.91
N VAL A 25 -10.01 -6.90 -0.77
CA VAL A 25 -8.57 -6.92 -1.06
C VAL A 25 -7.87 -7.72 0.04
N LYS A 26 -7.12 -8.77 -0.33
CA LYS A 26 -6.41 -9.59 0.64
C LYS A 26 -5.31 -8.76 1.32
N LYS A 27 -5.23 -8.75 2.65
CA LYS A 27 -4.19 -8.03 3.42
C LYS A 27 -2.76 -8.31 2.93
N LYS A 28 -2.46 -9.55 2.52
CA LYS A 28 -1.16 -9.93 1.95
C LYS A 28 -0.78 -9.22 0.65
N ASN A 29 -1.76 -8.64 -0.05
CA ASN A 29 -1.55 -7.89 -1.29
C ASN A 29 -1.43 -6.38 -1.03
N ILE A 30 -1.63 -5.92 0.21
CA ILE A 30 -1.56 -4.50 0.59
C ILE A 30 -0.22 -4.27 1.28
N SER A 31 0.57 -3.35 0.75
CA SER A 31 1.81 -2.87 1.34
C SER A 31 1.70 -1.38 1.62
N SER A 32 2.43 -0.87 2.61
CA SER A 32 2.41 0.54 2.98
C SER A 32 3.81 1.09 3.18
N VAL A 33 4.07 2.28 2.66
CA VAL A 33 5.37 2.99 2.76
C VAL A 33 5.13 4.44 3.19
N SER A 34 6.12 5.09 3.80
CA SER A 34 5.99 6.45 4.36
C SER A 34 6.68 7.52 3.54
N ASP A 35 7.53 7.12 2.61
CA ASP A 35 8.37 8.01 1.83
C ASP A 35 8.61 7.44 0.43
N ILE A 36 9.16 8.31 -0.43
CA ILE A 36 9.35 8.04 -1.86
C ILE A 36 10.46 7.01 -2.09
N GLU A 37 11.49 6.98 -1.26
CA GLU A 37 12.64 6.07 -1.41
C GLU A 37 12.18 4.62 -1.17
N GLN A 38 11.42 4.39 -0.11
CA GLN A 38 10.78 3.10 0.15
C GLN A 38 9.79 2.72 -0.94
N LEU A 39 9.02 3.69 -1.45
CA LEU A 39 8.07 3.45 -2.54
C LEU A 39 8.78 2.91 -3.78
N GLN A 40 9.87 3.56 -4.21
CA GLN A 40 10.63 3.12 -5.38
C GLN A 40 11.10 1.67 -5.22
N GLN A 41 11.75 1.35 -4.09
CA GLN A 41 12.24 0.01 -3.81
C GLN A 41 11.10 -1.04 -3.83
N LYS A 42 9.94 -0.69 -3.28
CA LYS A 42 8.78 -1.59 -3.27
C LYS A 42 8.14 -1.76 -4.64
N CYS A 43 8.10 -0.72 -5.46
CA CYS A 43 7.63 -0.81 -6.83
C CYS A 43 8.49 -1.77 -7.65
N GLU A 44 9.82 -1.68 -7.53
CA GLU A 44 10.76 -2.58 -8.20
C GLU A 44 10.61 -4.04 -7.74
N GLN A 45 10.35 -4.26 -6.45
CA GLN A 45 10.19 -5.61 -5.88
C GLN A 45 8.84 -6.26 -6.18
N LEU A 46 7.74 -5.49 -6.12
CA LEU A 46 6.38 -6.02 -6.09
C LEU A 46 5.64 -5.82 -7.41
N ASN A 47 6.11 -4.93 -8.28
CA ASN A 47 5.43 -4.52 -9.51
C ASN A 47 3.92 -4.31 -9.30
N PRO A 48 3.53 -3.35 -8.42
CA PRO A 48 2.14 -3.17 -8.05
C PRO A 48 1.30 -2.70 -9.23
N GLY A 49 0.04 -3.11 -9.27
CA GLY A 49 -0.88 -2.61 -10.30
C GLY A 49 -1.46 -1.24 -9.97
N VAL A 50 -1.47 -0.86 -8.69
CA VAL A 50 -1.96 0.43 -8.19
C VAL A 50 -1.10 0.89 -7.02
N VAL A 51 -0.79 2.19 -7.00
CA VAL A 51 -0.20 2.90 -5.86
C VAL A 51 -1.18 4.00 -5.48
N PHE A 52 -1.58 4.02 -4.21
CA PHE A 52 -2.34 5.10 -3.58
C PHE A 52 -1.41 6.06 -2.88
#